data_AF-A0A179UCM0-F1
#
_entry.id   AF-A0A179UCM0-F1
#
_cell.length_a   1.000
_cell.length_b   1.000
_cell.length_c   1.000
_cell.angle_alpha   90.00
_cell.angle_beta   90.00
_cell.angle_gamma   90.00
#
_symmetry.space_group_name_H-M   'P 1'
#
loop_
_entity.id
_entity.type
_entity.pdbx_description
1 polymer ?
#
loop_
_entity_poly.entity_id
_entity_poly.type
_entity_poly.pdbx_seq_one_letter_code
_entity_poly.pdbx_strand_id
1 'polypeptide(L)'
;MTSKIPGQAFAAIARQGRWRAPAAALSVCSRATASHIQRHALSSAASPSETPTAPRWKETPPAMKAPVRLRGSPNIPEYPVNSDPNILNQFYIRMLGPDGDKMLTEEVKWQTVTHKSFDQGRRGFNERLSYLGKQIVHLQASLSLLESSSVSSPQKLEDPYGRTPFEHPSLQGLDALTEDNKNMRINRTKLAALAEQYKLGEVLRWVPRYRNDLPGSGLEVVLTQAIYAVVGAVALEKGGAVANQVARDSILKPLGFDIGMPRDTL
;
A
#
# COMPACT_ATOMS: atom_id res chain seq x y z
N MET A 1 45.17 -52.48 1.22
CA MET A 1 44.35 -52.87 0.05
C MET A 1 43.69 -51.62 -0.49
N THR A 2 44.01 -51.28 -1.74
CA THR A 2 43.67 -50.04 -2.43
C THR A 2 42.66 -50.33 -3.54
N SER A 3 41.54 -49.59 -3.57
CA SER A 3 40.64 -49.40 -4.73
C SER A 3 39.90 -48.07 -4.46
N LYS A 4 40.08 -46.91 -5.10
CA LYS A 4 40.10 -46.50 -6.54
C LYS A 4 38.83 -47.01 -7.25
N ILE A 5 37.77 -46.20 -7.51
CA ILE A 5 37.58 -45.06 -8.46
C ILE A 5 36.03 -44.83 -8.54
N PRO A 6 35.43 -43.72 -9.07
CA PRO A 6 35.76 -42.29 -9.08
C PRO A 6 34.60 -41.38 -8.60
N GLY A 7 34.90 -40.11 -8.33
CA GLY A 7 33.92 -39.03 -8.32
C GLY A 7 33.44 -38.69 -9.74
N GLN A 8 32.13 -38.58 -9.92
CA GLN A 8 31.55 -37.96 -11.11
C GLN A 8 31.35 -36.46 -10.86
N ALA A 9 32.07 -35.66 -11.64
CA ALA A 9 31.85 -34.24 -11.76
C ALA A 9 30.61 -33.99 -12.64
N PHE A 10 29.59 -33.32 -12.11
CA PHE A 10 28.56 -32.71 -12.95
C PHE A 10 29.13 -31.44 -13.57
N ALA A 11 29.55 -31.53 -14.83
CA ALA A 11 29.88 -30.39 -15.65
C ALA A 11 28.59 -29.60 -15.96
N ALA A 12 28.39 -28.47 -15.27
CA ALA A 12 27.39 -27.50 -15.67
C ALA A 12 27.88 -26.76 -16.92
N ILE A 13 27.35 -27.13 -18.09
CA ILE A 13 27.58 -26.42 -19.33
C ILE A 13 26.97 -25.02 -19.21
N ALA A 14 27.85 -24.03 -19.08
CA ALA A 14 27.51 -22.63 -19.27
C ALA A 14 27.10 -22.42 -20.75
N ARG A 15 25.83 -22.10 -20.99
CA ARG A 15 25.38 -21.49 -22.25
C ARG A 15 25.00 -20.05 -21.98
N GLN A 16 25.92 -19.13 -22.33
CA GLN A 16 25.60 -17.72 -22.51
C GLN A 16 24.71 -17.57 -23.75
N GLY A 17 23.41 -17.38 -23.53
CA GLY A 17 22.48 -16.96 -24.58
C GLY A 17 22.75 -15.50 -24.94
N ARG A 18 23.54 -15.28 -26.00
CA ARG A 18 23.68 -13.97 -26.66
C ARG A 18 22.35 -13.63 -27.33
N TRP A 19 21.57 -12.73 -26.73
CA TRP A 19 20.44 -12.09 -27.41
C TRP A 19 21.00 -11.06 -28.40
N ARG A 20 21.11 -11.45 -29.69
CA ARG A 20 21.19 -10.48 -30.79
C ARG A 20 19.77 -10.02 -31.10
N ALA A 21 19.44 -8.78 -30.77
CA ALA A 21 18.29 -8.10 -31.34
C ALA A 21 18.62 -7.65 -32.77
N PRO A 22 17.82 -7.97 -33.79
CA PRO A 22 17.84 -7.21 -35.02
C PRO A 22 17.00 -5.94 -34.83
N ALA A 23 17.65 -4.78 -35.03
CA ALA A 23 16.98 -3.52 -35.23
C ALA A 23 16.17 -3.61 -36.54
N ALA A 24 14.84 -3.49 -36.45
CA ALA A 24 13.98 -3.27 -37.60
C ALA A 24 13.42 -1.84 -37.50
N ALA A 25 13.74 -1.07 -38.54
CA ALA A 25 13.42 0.34 -38.68
C ALA A 25 11.92 0.62 -38.64
N LEU A 26 11.57 1.76 -38.04
CA LEU A 26 10.25 2.36 -38.09
C LEU A 26 9.90 2.71 -39.54
N SER A 27 8.82 2.15 -40.05
CA SER A 27 8.15 2.64 -41.27
C SER A 27 6.71 2.96 -40.93
N VAL A 28 6.42 4.27 -40.89
CA VAL A 28 5.08 4.82 -40.84
C VAL A 28 4.45 4.66 -42.22
N CYS A 29 3.44 3.82 -42.34
CA CYS A 29 2.46 3.90 -43.41
C CYS A 29 1.11 3.34 -42.94
N SER A 30 0.15 4.25 -42.84
CA SER A 30 -1.25 4.02 -42.53
C SER A 30 -1.90 3.04 -43.50
N ARG A 31 -2.47 1.94 -43.00
CA ARG A 31 -3.61 1.26 -43.63
C ARG A 31 -4.58 0.84 -42.54
N ALA A 32 -5.73 1.51 -42.52
CA ALA A 32 -6.88 1.09 -41.75
C ALA A 32 -7.42 -0.21 -42.36
N THR A 33 -7.19 -1.32 -41.65
CA THR A 33 -7.98 -2.54 -41.82
C THR A 33 -8.67 -2.80 -40.49
N ALA A 34 -9.99 -2.65 -40.49
CA ALA A 34 -10.83 -3.00 -39.35
C ALA A 34 -10.86 -4.53 -39.22
N SER A 35 -9.84 -5.11 -38.59
CA SER A 35 -9.93 -6.47 -38.08
C SER A 35 -10.78 -6.42 -36.81
N HIS A 36 -12.05 -6.76 -36.99
CA HIS A 36 -13.00 -6.97 -35.90
C HIS A 36 -12.47 -8.13 -35.05
N ILE A 37 -11.72 -7.83 -33.99
CA ILE A 37 -11.38 -8.81 -32.96
C ILE A 37 -12.72 -9.20 -32.33
N GLN A 38 -13.29 -10.32 -32.78
CA GLN A 38 -14.37 -10.99 -32.08
C GLN A 38 -13.80 -11.41 -30.72
N ARG A 39 -14.00 -10.55 -29.73
CA ARG A 39 -13.99 -10.98 -28.34
C ARG A 39 -15.11 -12.02 -28.27
N HIS A 40 -14.75 -13.30 -28.21
CA HIS A 40 -15.67 -14.31 -27.75
C HIS A 40 -16.15 -13.83 -26.38
N ALA A 41 -17.38 -13.29 -26.35
CA ALA A 41 -18.10 -13.07 -25.14
C ALA A 41 -18.21 -14.46 -24.51
N LEU A 42 -17.42 -14.71 -23.47
CA LEU A 42 -17.72 -15.74 -22.50
C LEU A 42 -19.08 -15.34 -21.95
N SER A 43 -20.12 -15.89 -22.55
CA SER A 43 -21.48 -15.85 -22.03
C SER A 43 -21.41 -16.58 -20.71
N SER A 44 -21.08 -15.86 -19.65
CA SER A 44 -21.43 -16.27 -18.31
C SER A 44 -22.94 -16.27 -18.34
N ALA A 45 -23.53 -17.45 -18.49
CA ALA A 45 -24.93 -17.64 -18.15
C ALA A 45 -25.09 -16.99 -16.78
N ALA A 46 -25.84 -15.89 -16.73
CA ALA A 46 -26.16 -15.21 -15.51
C ALA A 46 -27.07 -16.16 -14.75
N SER A 47 -26.47 -17.03 -13.93
CA SER A 47 -27.18 -17.63 -12.80
C SER A 47 -27.89 -16.48 -12.09
N PRO A 48 -29.16 -16.66 -11.67
CA PRO A 48 -29.89 -15.59 -10.99
C PRO A 48 -29.00 -15.06 -9.88
N SER A 49 -28.65 -13.78 -9.99
CA SER A 49 -27.83 -13.10 -9.00
C SER A 49 -28.59 -13.16 -7.69
N GLU A 50 -28.25 -14.13 -6.83
CA GLU A 50 -28.62 -14.10 -5.43
C GLU A 50 -28.13 -12.75 -4.91
N THR A 51 -29.07 -11.83 -4.68
CA THR A 51 -28.77 -10.59 -3.98
C THR A 51 -28.08 -10.98 -2.69
N PRO A 52 -26.86 -10.48 -2.40
CA PRO A 52 -26.14 -10.89 -1.22
C PRO A 52 -26.98 -10.54 0.02
N THR A 53 -27.51 -11.55 0.70
CA THR A 53 -28.34 -11.42 1.91
C THR A 53 -27.56 -10.78 3.08
N ALA A 54 -26.22 -10.79 3.00
CA ALA A 54 -25.32 -10.25 4.00
C ALA A 54 -24.21 -9.41 3.33
N PRO A 55 -23.64 -8.42 4.04
CA PRO A 55 -22.58 -7.58 3.48
C PRO A 55 -21.32 -8.40 3.19
N ARG A 56 -20.61 -8.05 2.10
CA ARG A 56 -19.49 -8.86 1.56
C ARG A 56 -18.33 -9.08 2.51
N TRP A 57 -18.16 -8.18 3.48
CA TRP A 57 -17.11 -8.28 4.48
C TRP A 57 -17.40 -9.33 5.56
N LYS A 58 -18.68 -9.68 5.77
CA LYS A 58 -19.14 -10.55 6.86
C LYS A 58 -18.99 -12.02 6.53
N GLU A 59 -19.38 -12.42 5.32
CA GLU A 59 -19.34 -13.81 4.88
C GLU A 59 -18.47 -14.02 3.64
N THR A 60 -17.81 -15.18 3.59
CA THR A 60 -17.07 -15.65 2.43
C THR A 60 -18.03 -16.37 1.47
N PRO A 61 -17.98 -16.11 0.15
CA PRO A 61 -18.85 -16.79 -0.81
C PRO A 61 -18.76 -18.33 -0.71
N PRO A 62 -19.90 -19.05 -0.69
CA PRO A 62 -19.92 -20.49 -0.44
C PRO A 62 -19.17 -21.28 -1.52
N ALA A 63 -19.24 -20.84 -2.78
CA ALA A 63 -18.51 -21.45 -3.90
C ALA A 63 -16.97 -21.40 -3.73
N MET A 64 -16.45 -20.50 -2.90
CA MET A 64 -15.02 -20.39 -2.61
C MET A 64 -14.59 -21.18 -1.38
N LYS A 65 -15.53 -21.71 -0.58
CA LYS A 65 -15.24 -22.51 0.62
C LYS A 65 -14.84 -23.92 0.18
N ALA A 66 -13.72 -24.41 0.72
CA ALA A 66 -13.32 -25.79 0.55
C ALA A 66 -14.13 -26.67 1.53
N PRO A 67 -14.57 -27.87 1.13
CA PRO A 67 -15.35 -28.75 2.00
C PRO A 67 -14.53 -29.25 3.20
N VAL A 68 -13.22 -29.46 3.02
CA VAL A 68 -12.30 -29.92 4.06
C VAL A 68 -10.98 -29.15 3.95
N ARG A 69 -10.32 -28.90 5.08
CA ARG A 69 -8.98 -28.29 5.12
C ARG A 69 -7.93 -29.30 4.65
N LEU A 70 -7.18 -28.96 3.62
CA LEU A 70 -6.09 -29.82 3.09
C LEU A 70 -4.74 -29.62 3.79
N ARG A 71 -4.53 -28.47 4.45
CA ARG A 71 -3.27 -28.11 5.11
C ARG A 71 -3.52 -27.57 6.52
N GLY A 72 -2.56 -27.81 7.41
CA GLY A 72 -2.63 -27.44 8.82
C GLY A 72 -3.25 -28.54 9.68
N SER A 73 -2.83 -28.63 10.94
CA SER A 73 -3.46 -29.54 11.89
C SER A 73 -4.81 -28.97 12.35
N PRO A 74 -5.85 -29.80 12.49
CA PRO A 74 -7.18 -29.35 12.94
C PRO A 74 -7.15 -28.75 14.35
N ASN A 75 -6.13 -29.09 15.15
CA ASN A 75 -5.97 -28.64 16.53
C ASN A 75 -5.39 -27.23 16.68
N ILE A 76 -4.95 -26.58 15.59
CA ILE A 76 -4.46 -25.19 15.68
C ILE A 76 -5.67 -24.26 15.70
N PRO A 77 -5.90 -23.49 16.79
CA PRO A 77 -7.06 -22.58 16.88
C PRO A 77 -6.98 -21.50 15.79
N GLU A 78 -8.08 -20.87 15.43
CA GLU A 78 -8.03 -19.72 14.52
C GLU A 78 -7.43 -18.50 15.22
N TYR A 79 -6.78 -17.61 14.46
CA TYR A 79 -6.34 -16.33 15.01
C TYR A 79 -7.59 -15.46 15.24
N PRO A 80 -7.78 -14.86 16.42
CA PRO A 80 -8.96 -14.06 16.71
C PRO A 80 -8.95 -12.80 15.85
N VAL A 81 -10.07 -12.51 15.19
CA VAL A 81 -10.23 -11.36 14.30
C VAL A 81 -11.52 -10.61 14.65
N ASN A 82 -11.47 -9.28 14.61
CA ASN A 82 -12.62 -8.44 14.91
C ASN A 82 -13.78 -8.62 13.92
N SER A 83 -14.98 -8.79 14.46
CA SER A 83 -16.24 -8.85 13.71
C SER A 83 -17.19 -7.69 14.03
N ASP A 84 -16.89 -6.89 15.06
CA ASP A 84 -17.80 -5.88 15.58
C ASP A 84 -17.62 -4.53 14.86
N PRO A 85 -18.71 -3.97 14.28
CA PRO A 85 -18.65 -2.70 13.55
C PRO A 85 -18.46 -1.50 14.48
N ASN A 86 -18.84 -1.61 15.75
CA ASN A 86 -18.70 -0.53 16.73
C ASN A 86 -17.22 -0.23 17.02
N ILE A 87 -16.38 -1.25 17.16
CA ILE A 87 -14.94 -1.11 17.40
C ILE A 87 -14.27 -0.46 16.17
N LEU A 88 -14.71 -0.84 14.97
CA LEU A 88 -14.27 -0.22 13.72
C LEU A 88 -14.63 1.27 13.65
N ASN A 89 -15.87 1.64 13.98
CA ASN A 89 -16.29 3.04 13.97
C ASN A 89 -15.49 3.89 14.98
N GLN A 90 -15.22 3.34 16.17
CA GLN A 90 -14.38 4.03 17.15
C GLN A 90 -12.96 4.28 16.63
N PHE A 91 -12.38 3.34 15.87
CA PHE A 91 -11.09 3.55 15.22
C PHE A 91 -11.13 4.73 14.23
N TYR A 92 -12.14 4.80 13.37
CA TYR A 92 -12.26 5.92 12.41
C TYR A 92 -12.43 7.27 13.10
N ILE A 93 -13.19 7.32 14.19
CA ILE A 93 -13.36 8.55 14.97
C ILE A 93 -12.02 8.99 15.60
N ARG A 94 -11.21 8.05 16.08
CA ARG A 94 -9.87 8.36 16.64
C ARG A 94 -8.90 8.87 15.57
N MET A 95 -8.93 8.28 14.39
CA MET A 95 -7.99 8.60 13.30
C MET A 95 -8.39 9.86 12.53
N LEU A 96 -9.66 10.00 12.16
CA LEU A 96 -10.17 11.06 11.28
C LEU A 96 -10.83 12.22 12.04
N GLY A 97 -11.06 12.07 13.35
CA GLY A 97 -11.72 13.07 14.18
C GLY A 97 -13.24 12.91 14.25
N PRO A 98 -13.97 13.96 14.68
CA PRO A 98 -15.43 13.90 14.82
C PRO A 98 -16.07 13.61 13.45
N ASP A 99 -17.13 12.78 13.45
CA ASP A 99 -17.81 12.27 12.25
C ASP A 99 -16.94 11.46 11.27
N GLY A 100 -15.75 11.01 11.70
CA GLY A 100 -14.88 10.14 10.91
C GLY A 100 -15.53 8.82 10.50
N ASP A 101 -16.50 8.33 11.28
CA ASP A 101 -17.29 7.14 10.95
C ASP A 101 -18.24 7.36 9.77
N LYS A 102 -18.65 8.58 9.45
CA LYS A 102 -19.54 8.87 8.32
C LYS A 102 -18.78 9.19 7.03
N MET A 103 -17.46 9.30 7.11
CA MET A 103 -16.62 9.61 5.95
C MET A 103 -16.57 8.49 4.92
N LEU A 104 -16.64 7.23 5.35
CA LEU A 104 -16.54 6.08 4.46
C LEU A 104 -17.79 5.21 4.53
N THR A 105 -18.15 4.58 3.42
CA THR A 105 -19.18 3.54 3.41
C THR A 105 -18.73 2.32 4.24
N GLU A 106 -19.67 1.60 4.87
CA GLU A 106 -19.35 0.50 5.78
C GLU A 106 -18.51 -0.60 5.11
N GLU A 107 -18.80 -0.94 3.85
CA GLU A 107 -18.03 -1.94 3.11
C GLU A 107 -16.58 -1.51 2.89
N VAL A 108 -16.37 -0.25 2.53
CA VAL A 108 -15.04 0.31 2.30
C VAL A 108 -14.25 0.41 3.60
N LYS A 109 -14.90 0.75 4.72
CA LYS A 109 -14.26 0.71 6.04
C LYS A 109 -13.62 -0.66 6.30
N TRP A 110 -14.41 -1.72 6.18
CA TRP A 110 -13.89 -3.08 6.37
C TRP A 110 -12.83 -3.47 5.35
N GLN A 111 -12.97 -3.04 4.10
CA GLN A 111 -11.98 -3.32 3.06
C GLN A 111 -10.63 -2.69 3.39
N THR A 112 -10.59 -1.46 3.91
CA THR A 112 -9.31 -0.77 4.24
C THR A 112 -8.55 -1.42 5.39
N VAL A 113 -9.27 -2.03 6.34
CA VAL A 113 -8.70 -2.68 7.52
C VAL A 113 -8.42 -4.18 7.30
N THR A 114 -8.84 -4.73 6.16
CA THR A 114 -8.61 -6.14 5.81
C THR A 114 -7.34 -6.32 4.98
N HIS A 115 -6.40 -7.10 5.50
CA HIS A 115 -5.16 -7.46 4.81
C HIS A 115 -5.33 -8.71 3.94
N LYS A 116 -4.49 -8.85 2.90
CA LYS A 116 -4.53 -9.97 1.94
C LYS A 116 -4.35 -11.36 2.58
N SER A 117 -3.67 -11.44 3.71
CA SER A 117 -3.49 -12.72 4.43
C SER A 117 -4.77 -13.23 5.09
N PHE A 118 -5.78 -12.37 5.28
CA PHE A 118 -7.07 -12.76 5.83
C PHE A 118 -7.90 -13.53 4.80
N ASP A 119 -8.44 -14.69 5.21
CA ASP A 119 -9.27 -15.57 4.38
C ASP A 119 -8.70 -15.80 2.97
N GLN A 120 -7.37 -15.89 2.85
CA GLN A 120 -6.64 -16.05 1.58
C GLN A 120 -7.00 -14.98 0.51
N GLY A 121 -7.41 -13.79 0.94
CA GLY A 121 -7.81 -12.71 0.04
C GLY A 121 -9.11 -12.97 -0.71
N ARG A 122 -9.96 -13.89 -0.25
CA ARG A 122 -11.30 -14.15 -0.84
C ARG A 122 -12.25 -12.98 -0.64
N ARG A 123 -12.08 -12.23 0.47
CA ARG A 123 -12.79 -10.98 0.74
C ARG A 123 -12.00 -9.80 0.20
N GLY A 124 -12.66 -8.65 0.06
CA GLY A 124 -11.99 -7.41 -0.34
C GLY A 124 -10.86 -7.06 0.62
N PHE A 125 -9.67 -6.79 0.09
CA PHE A 125 -8.48 -6.43 0.85
C PHE A 125 -7.90 -5.09 0.38
N ASN A 126 -7.02 -4.53 1.19
CA ASN A 126 -6.61 -3.13 1.14
C ASN A 126 -5.41 -2.80 0.23
N GLU A 127 -4.85 -3.76 -0.53
CA GLU A 127 -3.58 -3.61 -1.26
C GLU A 127 -3.61 -2.43 -2.27
N ARG A 128 -4.65 -2.36 -3.11
CA ARG A 128 -4.77 -1.27 -4.11
C ARG A 128 -5.03 0.10 -3.47
N LEU A 129 -5.85 0.14 -2.42
CA LEU A 129 -6.14 1.38 -1.68
C LEU A 129 -4.87 1.89 -1.00
N SER A 130 -4.08 0.98 -0.42
CA SER A 130 -2.82 1.31 0.23
C SER A 130 -1.78 1.86 -0.74
N TYR A 131 -1.74 1.32 -1.96
CA TYR A 131 -0.85 1.84 -3.00
C TYR A 131 -1.16 3.30 -3.33
N LEU A 132 -2.44 3.63 -3.55
CA LEU A 132 -2.87 5.00 -3.83
C LEU A 132 -2.59 5.94 -2.65
N GLY A 133 -2.99 5.54 -1.44
CA GLY A 133 -2.78 6.36 -0.24
C GLY A 133 -1.30 6.58 0.07
N LYS A 134 -0.43 5.60 -0.20
CA LYS A 134 1.02 5.77 -0.08
C LYS A 134 1.51 6.91 -0.98
N GLN A 135 1.06 6.99 -2.23
CA GLN A 135 1.44 8.08 -3.14
C GLN A 135 0.98 9.45 -2.62
N ILE A 136 -0.25 9.55 -2.12
CA ILE A 136 -0.80 10.79 -1.55
C ILE A 136 0.00 11.25 -0.34
N VAL A 137 0.26 10.36 0.63
CA VAL A 137 1.03 10.69 1.83
C VAL A 137 2.47 11.07 1.47
N HIS A 138 3.10 10.34 0.54
CA HIS A 138 4.44 10.65 0.06
C HIS A 138 4.50 12.02 -0.62
N LEU A 139 3.48 12.40 -1.39
CA LEU A 139 3.40 13.71 -2.02
C LEU A 139 3.21 14.81 -0.99
N GLN A 140 2.26 14.64 -0.07
CA GLN A 140 2.00 15.64 0.98
C GLN A 140 3.21 15.85 1.88
N ALA A 141 3.93 14.78 2.24
CA ALA A 141 5.17 14.93 2.99
C ALA A 141 6.25 15.68 2.22
N SER A 142 6.40 15.43 0.91
CA SER A 142 7.31 16.20 0.07
C SER A 142 6.93 17.69 0.02
N LEU A 143 5.63 18.00 -0.10
CA LEU A 143 5.15 19.38 -0.04
C LEU A 143 5.42 20.03 1.32
N SER A 144 5.15 19.34 2.43
CA SER A 144 5.46 19.85 3.77
C SER A 144 6.96 20.06 3.99
N LEU A 145 7.81 19.19 3.43
CA LEU A 145 9.26 19.39 3.46
C LEU A 145 9.66 20.66 2.72
N LEU A 146 9.10 20.92 1.53
CA LEU A 146 9.36 22.16 0.79
C LEU A 146 8.93 23.41 1.56
N GLU A 147 7.75 23.37 2.20
CA GLU A 147 7.25 24.47 3.03
C GLU A 147 8.18 24.73 4.24
N SER A 148 8.61 23.66 4.92
CA SER A 148 9.52 23.72 6.09
C SER A 148 10.97 24.08 5.76
N SER A 149 11.45 23.73 4.56
CA SER A 149 12.87 23.89 4.17
C SER A 149 13.28 25.35 3.99
N SER A 150 12.33 26.28 3.97
CA SER A 150 12.61 27.71 4.04
C SER A 150 13.39 28.12 5.30
N VAL A 151 13.41 27.28 6.35
CA VAL A 151 14.02 27.58 7.65
C VAL A 151 15.41 26.93 7.85
N SER A 152 15.75 25.91 7.07
CA SER A 152 16.99 25.13 7.24
C SER A 152 17.58 24.77 5.89
N SER A 153 18.46 25.63 5.36
CA SER A 153 19.31 25.25 4.24
C SER A 153 20.22 24.10 4.68
N PRO A 154 20.23 22.94 3.99
CA PRO A 154 21.24 21.93 4.26
C PRO A 154 22.63 22.56 4.12
N GLN A 155 23.61 22.08 4.89
CA GLN A 155 25.00 22.51 4.72
C GLN A 155 25.36 22.35 3.25
N LYS A 156 25.64 23.47 2.56
CA LYS A 156 26.07 23.45 1.16
C LYS A 156 27.32 22.57 1.10
N LEU A 157 27.18 21.38 0.54
CA LEU A 157 28.32 20.57 0.18
C LEU A 157 29.11 21.35 -0.86
N GLU A 158 30.39 21.57 -0.57
CA GLU A 158 31.26 22.24 -1.53
C GLU A 158 31.36 21.38 -2.79
N ASP A 159 31.03 21.96 -3.95
CA ASP A 159 31.14 21.25 -5.22
C ASP A 159 32.63 20.97 -5.51
N PRO A 160 33.01 19.71 -5.80
CA PRO A 160 34.40 19.35 -6.09
C PRO A 160 35.03 20.11 -7.27
N TYR A 161 34.20 20.69 -8.15
CA TYR A 161 34.63 21.44 -9.32
C TYR A 161 34.51 22.97 -9.14
N GLY A 162 34.18 23.44 -7.94
CA GLY A 162 34.09 24.87 -7.62
C GLY A 162 33.00 25.60 -8.40
N ARG A 163 31.96 24.91 -8.88
CA ARG A 163 30.84 25.54 -9.59
C ARG A 163 29.88 26.18 -8.60
N THR A 164 29.32 27.31 -8.98
CA THR A 164 28.24 27.96 -8.23
C THR A 164 26.88 27.43 -8.69
N PRO A 165 25.99 26.99 -7.76
CA PRO A 165 24.65 26.56 -8.13
C PRO A 165 23.81 27.73 -8.65
N PHE A 166 22.87 27.44 -9.53
CA PHE A 166 21.93 28.44 -10.02
C PHE A 166 20.89 28.77 -8.94
N GLU A 167 20.90 30.01 -8.45
CA GLU A 167 20.00 30.48 -7.40
C GLU A 167 18.72 31.06 -8.03
N HIS A 168 17.56 30.46 -7.74
CA HIS A 168 16.26 30.95 -8.19
C HIS A 168 15.20 30.73 -7.11
N PRO A 169 14.23 31.66 -6.90
CA PRO A 169 13.22 31.53 -5.85
C PRO A 169 12.44 30.20 -5.90
N SER A 170 12.09 29.72 -7.09
CA SER A 170 11.39 28.42 -7.25
C SER A 170 12.24 27.19 -6.95
N LEU A 171 13.57 27.31 -6.89
CA LEU A 171 14.47 26.20 -6.56
C LEU A 171 14.79 26.12 -5.06
N GLN A 172 14.37 27.13 -4.29
CA GLN A 172 14.59 27.16 -2.85
C GLN A 172 13.87 25.99 -2.18
N GLY A 173 14.59 25.28 -1.31
CA GLY A 173 14.07 24.16 -0.53
C GLY A 173 14.01 22.81 -1.25
N LEU A 174 14.31 22.74 -2.56
CA LEU A 174 14.43 21.47 -3.29
C LEU A 174 15.52 20.57 -2.70
N ASP A 175 16.58 21.15 -2.14
CA ASP A 175 17.68 20.41 -1.51
C ASP A 175 17.23 19.56 -0.30
N ALA A 176 16.11 19.92 0.34
CA ALA A 176 15.55 19.13 1.43
C ALA A 176 14.76 17.90 0.95
N LEU A 177 14.41 17.81 -0.33
CA LEU A 177 13.59 16.72 -0.89
C LEU A 177 14.33 15.39 -1.11
N THR A 178 15.53 15.23 -0.58
CA THR A 178 16.30 13.99 -0.67
C THR A 178 15.49 12.80 -0.16
N GLU A 179 15.64 11.65 -0.84
CA GLU A 179 14.94 10.40 -0.49
C GLU A 179 15.24 9.98 0.96
N ASP A 180 16.45 10.22 1.45
CA ASP A 180 16.85 9.96 2.83
C ASP A 180 16.05 10.79 3.84
N ASN A 181 15.88 12.10 3.59
CA ASN A 181 15.06 12.98 4.44
C ASN A 181 13.61 12.50 4.48
N LYS A 182 13.08 12.09 3.32
CA LYS A 182 11.74 11.55 3.21
C LYS A 182 11.56 10.24 3.96
N ASN A 183 12.49 9.29 3.78
CA ASN A 183 12.45 7.99 4.43
C ASN A 183 12.70 8.08 5.94
N MET A 184 13.54 9.02 6.38
CA MET A 184 13.77 9.30 7.81
C MET A 184 12.51 9.83 8.50
N ARG A 185 11.72 10.66 7.81
CA ARG A 185 10.49 11.23 8.34
C ARG A 185 9.29 10.27 8.24
N ILE A 186 9.13 9.59 7.10
CA ILE A 186 8.06 8.61 6.84
C ILE A 186 8.62 7.18 6.92
N ASN A 187 9.20 6.83 8.07
CA ASN A 187 9.67 5.46 8.29
C ASN A 187 8.47 4.55 8.63
N ARG A 188 8.51 3.31 8.12
CA ARG A 188 7.55 2.25 8.47
C ARG A 188 7.38 2.10 9.98
N THR A 189 8.47 2.13 10.76
CA THR A 189 8.40 1.98 12.22
C THR A 189 7.63 3.13 12.88
N LYS A 190 7.80 4.37 12.41
CA LYS A 190 7.06 5.53 12.92
C LYS A 190 5.58 5.45 12.59
N LEU A 191 5.25 5.02 11.37
CA LEU A 191 3.86 4.81 10.97
C LEU A 191 3.21 3.63 11.69
N ALA A 192 3.95 2.56 11.98
CA ALA A 192 3.45 1.45 12.80
C ALA A 192 3.16 1.91 14.22
N ALA A 193 4.07 2.68 14.84
CA ALA A 193 3.84 3.29 16.15
C ALA A 193 2.61 4.22 16.16
N LEU A 194 2.41 5.01 15.09
CA LEU A 194 1.21 5.83 14.91
C LEU A 194 -0.06 4.97 14.81
N ALA A 195 -0.01 3.84 14.09
CA ALA A 195 -1.12 2.90 13.98
C ALA A 195 -1.50 2.30 15.34
N GLU A 196 -0.50 2.00 16.16
CA GLU A 196 -0.69 1.52 17.53
C GLU A 196 -1.33 2.60 18.43
N GLN A 197 -0.94 3.86 18.28
CA GLN A 197 -1.59 4.98 18.98
C GLN A 197 -3.08 5.08 18.65
N TYR A 198 -3.47 4.83 17.39
CA TYR A 198 -4.87 4.76 16.99
C TYR A 198 -5.59 3.45 17.37
N LYS A 199 -4.87 2.51 17.99
CA LYS A 199 -5.33 1.16 18.33
C LYS A 199 -5.79 0.34 17.11
N LEU A 200 -5.14 0.52 15.96
CA LEU A 200 -5.49 -0.19 14.73
C LEU A 200 -5.30 -1.71 14.86
N GLY A 201 -4.39 -2.16 15.72
CA GLY A 201 -4.14 -3.59 15.97
C GLY A 201 -5.37 -4.37 16.47
N GLU A 202 -6.29 -3.72 17.18
CA GLU A 202 -7.52 -4.35 17.68
C GLU A 202 -8.56 -4.59 16.57
N VAL A 203 -8.49 -3.80 15.50
CA VAL A 203 -9.50 -3.79 14.43
C VAL A 203 -9.01 -4.55 13.19
N LEU A 204 -7.69 -4.64 13.02
CA LEU A 204 -7.02 -5.21 11.85
C LEU A 204 -7.43 -6.66 11.59
N ARG A 205 -7.89 -6.94 10.36
CA ARG A 205 -8.20 -8.30 9.92
C ARG A 205 -7.04 -8.87 9.13
N TRP A 206 -6.25 -9.73 9.78
CA TRP A 206 -5.09 -10.35 9.18
C TRP A 206 -4.80 -11.71 9.84
N VAL A 207 -3.92 -12.49 9.22
CA VAL A 207 -3.41 -13.73 9.79
C VAL A 207 -1.88 -13.61 9.91
N PRO A 208 -1.30 -13.65 11.12
CA PRO A 208 0.15 -13.61 11.32
C PRO A 208 0.80 -14.94 10.93
N ARG A 209 2.06 -14.87 10.49
CA ARG A 209 2.88 -16.07 10.20
C ARG A 209 3.26 -16.81 11.48
N TYR A 210 3.71 -16.07 12.49
CA TYR A 210 4.10 -16.53 13.82
C TYR A 210 3.18 -15.88 14.85
N ARG A 211 2.38 -16.69 15.54
CA ARG A 211 1.37 -16.17 16.49
C ARG A 211 1.99 -15.65 17.79
N ASN A 212 3.12 -16.24 18.17
CA ASN A 212 3.85 -15.88 19.38
C ASN A 212 4.78 -14.67 19.14
N ASP A 213 5.06 -14.34 17.88
CA ASP A 213 5.93 -13.24 17.47
C ASP A 213 5.27 -12.44 16.34
N LEU A 214 4.44 -11.48 16.73
CA LEU A 214 3.74 -10.60 15.79
C LEU A 214 4.70 -9.65 15.05
N PRO A 215 5.71 -9.04 15.70
CA PRO A 215 6.73 -8.25 15.00
C PRO A 215 7.45 -9.05 13.91
N GLY A 216 7.93 -10.27 14.23
CA GLY A 216 8.57 -11.16 13.27
C GLY A 216 7.65 -11.66 12.14
N SER A 217 6.33 -11.55 12.33
CA SER A 217 5.32 -11.82 11.31
C SER A 217 5.08 -10.67 10.33
N GLY A 218 5.72 -9.51 10.54
CA GLY A 218 5.56 -8.33 9.70
C GLY A 218 4.38 -7.44 10.08
N LEU A 219 3.97 -7.42 11.35
CA LEU A 219 2.87 -6.58 11.85
C LEU A 219 3.02 -5.10 11.41
N GLU A 220 4.22 -4.53 11.50
CA GLU A 220 4.49 -3.16 11.07
C GLU A 220 4.06 -2.89 9.62
N VAL A 221 4.34 -3.83 8.71
CA VAL A 221 3.98 -3.70 7.28
C VAL A 221 2.47 -3.69 7.12
N VAL A 222 1.78 -4.55 7.87
CA VAL A 222 0.32 -4.65 7.78
C VAL A 222 -0.36 -3.41 8.35
N LEU A 223 0.12 -2.90 9.48
CA LEU A 223 -0.37 -1.67 10.10
C LEU A 223 -0.17 -0.45 9.19
N THR A 224 1.04 -0.28 8.66
CA THR A 224 1.34 0.83 7.74
C THR A 224 0.51 0.75 6.46
N GLN A 225 0.34 -0.44 5.89
CA GLN A 225 -0.51 -0.65 4.73
C GLN A 225 -1.98 -0.25 5.00
N ALA A 226 -2.50 -0.56 6.19
CA ALA A 226 -3.86 -0.21 6.58
C ALA A 226 -4.04 1.32 6.75
N ILE A 227 -3.07 2.03 7.35
CA ILE A 227 -3.11 3.50 7.41
C ILE A 227 -3.18 4.10 6.00
N TYR A 228 -2.31 3.66 5.09
CA TYR A 228 -2.34 4.16 3.72
C TYR A 228 -3.66 3.83 3.02
N ALA A 229 -4.22 2.65 3.28
CA ALA A 229 -5.48 2.27 2.67
C ALA A 229 -6.64 3.17 3.07
N VAL A 230 -6.69 3.64 4.33
CA VAL A 230 -7.71 4.60 4.77
C VAL A 230 -7.63 5.90 3.96
N VAL A 231 -6.43 6.47 3.80
CA VAL A 231 -6.23 7.69 3.00
C VAL A 231 -6.61 7.46 1.53
N GLY A 232 -6.22 6.32 0.97
CA GLY A 232 -6.58 5.96 -0.41
C GLY A 232 -8.08 5.79 -0.61
N ALA A 233 -8.80 5.26 0.37
CA ALA A 233 -10.26 5.15 0.33
C ALA A 233 -10.94 6.52 0.40
N VAL A 234 -10.48 7.40 1.31
CA VAL A 234 -11.00 8.77 1.43
C VAL A 234 -10.80 9.53 0.11
N ALA A 235 -9.65 9.35 -0.56
CA ALA A 235 -9.38 9.99 -1.84
C ALA A 235 -10.37 9.59 -2.94
N LEU A 236 -10.82 8.33 -2.95
CA LEU A 236 -11.76 7.82 -3.94
C LEU A 236 -13.22 8.16 -3.63
N GLU A 237 -13.62 8.18 -2.36
CA GLU A 237 -15.01 8.48 -1.96
C GLU A 237 -15.30 9.98 -1.81
N LYS A 238 -14.34 10.76 -1.29
CA LYS A 238 -14.53 12.19 -0.95
C LYS A 238 -13.68 13.13 -1.79
N GLY A 239 -12.73 12.60 -2.57
CA GLY A 239 -11.87 13.38 -3.46
C GLY A 239 -10.53 13.76 -2.84
N GLY A 240 -9.65 14.30 -3.69
CA GLY A 240 -8.25 14.59 -3.34
C GLY A 240 -8.08 15.69 -2.29
N ALA A 241 -8.92 16.72 -2.28
CA ALA A 241 -8.80 17.84 -1.32
C ALA A 241 -8.96 17.36 0.12
N VAL A 242 -10.03 16.61 0.40
CA VAL A 242 -10.29 16.02 1.72
C VAL A 242 -9.19 15.02 2.09
N ALA A 243 -8.76 14.18 1.15
CA ALA A 243 -7.68 13.21 1.40
C ALA A 243 -6.34 13.88 1.73
N ASN A 244 -6.04 15.04 1.13
CA ASN A 244 -4.84 15.81 1.43
C ASN A 244 -4.88 16.39 2.84
N GLN A 245 -6.04 16.93 3.26
CA GLN A 245 -6.26 17.41 4.63
C GLN A 245 -6.12 16.26 5.63
N VAL A 246 -6.78 15.13 5.39
CA VAL A 246 -6.67 13.92 6.22
C VAL A 246 -5.22 13.45 6.31
N ALA A 247 -4.49 13.35 5.20
CA ALA A 247 -3.10 12.92 5.23
C ALA A 247 -2.21 13.88 6.07
N ARG A 248 -2.45 15.19 5.99
CA ARG A 248 -1.75 16.19 6.80
C ARG A 248 -2.10 16.04 8.28
N ASP A 249 -3.38 16.03 8.63
CA ASP A 249 -3.85 16.08 10.01
C ASP A 249 -3.68 14.76 10.76
N SER A 250 -3.97 13.63 10.10
CA SER A 250 -3.97 12.31 10.74
C SER A 250 -2.63 11.56 10.62
N ILE A 251 -1.70 12.00 9.74
CA ILE A 251 -0.41 11.31 9.56
C ILE A 251 0.77 12.26 9.73
N LEU A 252 0.83 13.37 8.98
CA LEU A 252 2.01 14.22 9.01
C LEU A 252 2.12 15.03 10.32
N LYS A 253 1.00 15.52 10.86
CA LYS A 253 0.98 16.31 12.09
C LYS A 253 1.45 15.48 13.30
N PRO A 254 0.96 14.26 13.54
CA PRO A 254 1.48 13.41 14.62
C PRO A 254 2.94 13.00 14.45
N LEU A 255 3.44 12.96 13.21
CA LEU A 255 4.84 12.67 12.91
C LEU A 255 5.78 13.88 13.06
N GLY A 256 5.25 15.05 13.43
CA GLY A 256 6.04 16.25 13.68
C GLY A 256 6.48 16.99 12.42
N PHE A 257 5.66 16.98 11.36
CA PHE A 257 5.83 17.90 10.24
C PHE A 257 5.22 19.27 10.60
N ASP A 258 5.95 20.34 10.30
CA ASP A 258 5.44 21.71 10.38
C ASP A 258 4.51 21.95 9.20
N ILE A 259 3.23 21.69 9.40
CA ILE A 259 2.22 21.86 8.35
C ILE A 259 1.85 23.34 8.34
N GLY A 260 2.23 24.04 7.27
CA GLY A 260 1.61 25.33 6.95
C GLY A 260 0.12 25.12 6.78
N MET A 261 -0.70 25.98 7.38
CA MET A 261 -2.18 25.89 7.27
C MET A 261 -2.59 25.71 5.80
N PRO A 262 -3.63 24.91 5.53
CA PRO A 262 -4.13 24.73 4.17
C PRO A 262 -4.41 26.11 3.56
N ARG A 263 -3.86 26.36 2.37
CA ARG A 263 -4.16 27.56 1.57
C ARG A 263 -5.57 27.41 1.00
N ASP A 264 -6.59 27.37 1.85
CA ASP A 264 -8.01 27.37 1.46
C ASP A 264 -8.55 28.81 1.36
N THR A 265 -7.68 29.80 1.16
CA THR A 265 -8.04 31.21 0.95
C THR A 265 -7.21 31.88 -0.16
N LEU A 266 -7.27 31.34 -1.38
CA LEU A 266 -7.04 32.09 -2.63
C LEU A 266 -8.01 31.62 -3.70
#